data_AF-M5REW8-F1
#
_entry.id   AF-M5REW8-F1
#
_cell.length_a   1.000
_cell.length_b   1.000
_cell.length_c   1.000
_cell.angle_alpha   90.00
_cell.angle_beta   90.00
_cell.angle_gamma   90.00
#
_symmetry.space_group_name_H-M   'P 1'
#
loop_
_entity.id
_entity.type
_entity.pdbx_description
1 polymer ?
#
loop_
_entity_poly.entity_id
_entity_poly.type
_entity_poly.pdbx_seq_one_letter_code
_entity_poly.pdbx_strand_id
1 'polypeptide(L)' 'MPQIDVGVINVNEAYSKQMLLKKLCVSQKYWDKLLSEGCPYSVVGHSRWVTGQALIEHLTRNAETKGEPKADL' A
#
# COMPACT_ATOMS: atom_id res chain seq x y z
N MET A 1 -22.52 -9.22 7.58
CA MET A 1 -21.08 -9.29 7.27
C MET A 1 -20.62 -7.88 6.93
N PRO A 2 -19.56 -7.33 7.53
CA PRO A 2 -19.10 -5.99 7.15
C PRO A 2 -18.73 -6.00 5.67
N GLN A 3 -19.33 -5.11 4.88
CA GLN A 3 -18.96 -4.91 3.48
C GLN A 3 -17.50 -4.42 3.46
N ILE A 4 -16.60 -5.28 3.01
CA ILE A 4 -15.23 -4.88 2.72
C ILE A 4 -15.29 -4.15 1.39
N ASP A 5 -15.21 -2.82 1.41
CA ASP A 5 -15.16 -2.00 0.20
C ASP A 5 -13.85 -2.31 -0.54
N VAL A 6 -13.92 -3.22 -1.53
CA VAL A 6 -12.74 -3.74 -2.23
C VAL A 6 -12.22 -2.68 -3.20
N GLY A 7 -10.91 -2.45 -3.20
CA GLY A 7 -10.26 -1.53 -4.14
C GLY A 7 -10.23 -0.06 -3.73
N VAL A 8 -10.84 0.33 -2.61
CA VAL A 8 -10.83 1.72 -2.13
C VAL A 8 -9.94 1.86 -0.90
N ILE A 9 -8.97 2.78 -0.98
CA ILE A 9 -8.10 3.19 0.13
C ILE A 9 -8.65 4.47 0.71
N ASN A 10 -8.99 4.46 2.00
CA ASN A 10 -9.39 5.65 2.74
C ASN A 10 -8.17 6.25 3.43
N VAL A 11 -7.92 7.55 3.22
CA VAL A 11 -6.76 8.27 3.74
C VAL A 11 -6.65 8.19 5.28
N ASN A 12 -7.78 8.19 5.98
CA ASN A 12 -7.85 8.20 7.45
C ASN A 12 -7.88 6.79 8.08
N GLU A 13 -7.84 5.73 7.27
CA GLU A 13 -7.89 4.34 7.75
C GLU A 13 -6.48 3.75 7.84
N ALA A 14 -6.24 2.87 8.81
CA ALA A 14 -5.00 2.12 8.91
C ALA A 14 -5.19 0.69 8.41
N TYR A 15 -4.23 0.22 7.62
CA TYR A 15 -4.27 -1.08 6.96
C TYR A 15 -3.14 -1.97 7.48
N SER A 16 -3.53 -3.13 8.02
CA SER A 16 -2.60 -4.21 8.30
C SER A 16 -2.31 -5.03 7.05
N LYS A 17 -1.24 -5.83 7.08
CA LYS A 17 -0.89 -6.77 6.01
C LYS A 17 -2.11 -7.57 5.51
N GLN A 18 -2.86 -8.19 6.43
CA GLN A 18 -4.00 -9.03 6.06
C GLN A 18 -5.13 -8.23 5.40
N MET A 19 -5.37 -6.99 5.86
CA MET A 19 -6.38 -6.12 5.25
C MET A 19 -5.97 -5.71 3.84
N LEU A 20 -4.72 -5.32 3.64
CA LEU A 20 -4.21 -4.96 2.31
C LEU A 20 -4.31 -6.13 1.33
N LEU A 21 -3.86 -7.32 1.74
CA LEU A 21 -3.92 -8.53 0.91
C LEU A 21 -5.35 -8.87 0.48
N LYS A 22 -6.35 -8.68 1.38
CA LYS A 22 -7.76 -8.98 1.09
C LYS A 22 -8.48 -7.86 0.34
N LYS A 23 -8.22 -6.60 0.69
CA LYS A 23 -8.96 -5.42 0.19
C LYS A 23 -8.43 -4.92 -1.15
N LEU A 24 -7.11 -5.00 -1.35
CA LEU A 24 -6.43 -4.51 -2.56
C LEU A 24 -5.90 -5.64 -3.44
N CYS A 25 -6.12 -6.91 -3.06
CA CYS A 25 -5.59 -8.09 -3.75
C CYS A 25 -4.09 -8.02 -4.02
N VAL A 26 -3.33 -7.35 -3.15
CA VAL A 26 -1.87 -7.24 -3.29
C VAL A 26 -1.19 -8.49 -2.76
N SER A 27 -0.07 -8.85 -3.37
CA SER A 27 0.76 -9.97 -2.91
C SER A 27 1.46 -9.65 -1.58
N GLN A 28 1.80 -10.67 -0.80
CA GLN A 28 2.71 -10.51 0.34
C GLN A 28 4.03 -9.84 -0.09
N LYS A 29 4.59 -10.23 -1.24
CA LYS A 29 5.80 -9.60 -1.79
C LYS A 29 5.66 -8.09 -1.98
N TYR A 30 4.47 -7.62 -2.35
CA TYR A 30 4.21 -6.19 -2.51
C TYR A 30 4.21 -5.49 -1.15
N TRP A 31 3.59 -6.09 -0.13
CA TRP A 31 3.65 -5.57 1.23
C TRP A 31 5.08 -5.48 1.77
N ASP A 32 5.87 -6.53 1.61
CA ASP A 32 7.28 -6.52 2.05
C ASP A 32 8.08 -5.46 1.28
N LYS A 33 7.87 -5.34 -0.04
CA LYS A 33 8.49 -4.30 -0.88
C LYS A 33 8.12 -2.89 -0.39
N LEU A 34 6.83 -2.65 -0.12
CA LEU A 34 6.34 -1.35 0.36
C LEU A 34 7.02 -0.91 1.66
N LEU A 35 7.23 -1.85 2.58
CA LEU A 35 7.97 -1.58 3.83
C LEU A 35 9.47 -1.37 3.57
N SER A 36 10.07 -2.15 2.66
CA SER A 36 11.48 -2.00 2.29
C SER A 36 11.78 -0.69 1.54
N GLU A 37 10.82 -0.17 0.77
CA GLU A 37 10.93 1.12 0.08
C GLU A 37 10.77 2.32 1.04
N GLY A 38 10.52 2.08 2.33
CA GLY A 38 10.47 3.12 3.36
C GLY A 38 9.08 3.71 3.60
N CYS A 39 8.01 3.02 3.20
CA CYS A 39 6.65 3.47 3.52
C CYS A 39 6.45 3.53 5.05
N PRO A 40 6.00 4.66 5.61
CA PRO A 40 5.88 4.82 7.06
C PRO A 40 4.81 3.89 7.62
N TYR A 41 5.20 3.09 8.61
CA TYR A 41 4.33 2.14 9.29
C TYR A 41 4.43 2.31 10.81
N SER A 42 3.34 1.96 11.49
CA SER A 42 3.29 1.85 12.95
C SER A 42 3.19 0.38 13.34
N VAL A 43 3.84 0.01 14.45
CA VAL A 43 3.73 -1.33 15.01
C VAL A 43 2.69 -1.29 16.13
N VAL A 44 1.59 -2.02 15.96
CA VAL A 44 0.53 -2.16 16.97
C VAL A 44 0.49 -3.63 17.39
N GLY A 45 0.93 -3.90 18.62
CA GLY A 45 1.19 -5.25 19.08
C GLY A 45 2.30 -5.90 18.27
N HIS A 46 2.00 -7.02 17.60
CA HIS A 46 2.96 -7.75 16.75
C HIS A 46 2.69 -7.54 15.25
N SER A 47 1.79 -6.63 14.91
CA SER A 47 1.39 -6.36 13.52
C SER A 47 1.88 -4.98 13.08
N ARG A 48 2.35 -4.92 11.83
CA ARG A 48 2.69 -3.66 11.16
C ARG A 48 1.43 -3.11 10.46
N TRP A 49 1.19 -1.82 10.64
CA TRP A 49 0.05 -1.09 10.10
C TRP A 49 0.54 0.11 9.33
N VAL A 50 -0.02 0.35 8.15
CA VAL A 50 0.30 1.48 7.29
C VAL A 50 -0.97 2.32 7.14
N THR A 51 -0.86 3.64 7.24
CA THR A 51 -2.02 4.52 7.03
C THR A 51 -2.38 4.57 5.55
N GLY A 52 -3.66 4.78 5.25
CA GLY A 52 -4.13 4.96 3.88
C GLY A 52 -3.43 6.13 3.20
N GLN A 53 -3.18 7.21 3.93
CA GLN A 53 -2.36 8.33 3.44
C GLN A 53 -0.97 7.86 2.97
N ALA A 54 -0.23 7.14 3.82
CA ALA A 54 1.10 6.64 3.47
C ALA A 54 1.10 5.69 2.27
N LEU A 55 0.06 4.85 2.16
CA LEU A 55 -0.14 3.98 0.98
C LEU A 55 -0.39 4.78 -0.29
N ILE A 56 -1.27 5.78 -0.24
CA ILE A 56 -1.59 6.62 -1.39
C ILE A 56 -0.34 7.40 -1.82
N GLU A 57 0.38 8.02 -0.88
CA GLU A 57 1.64 8.72 -1.17
C GLU A 57 2.69 7.79 -1.81
N HIS A 58 2.82 6.56 -1.29
CA HIS A 58 3.72 5.56 -1.86
C HIS A 58 3.31 5.14 -3.26
N LEU A 59 2.03 4.87 -3.47
CA LEU A 59 1.47 4.47 -4.75
C LEU A 59 1.62 5.57 -5.81
N THR A 60 1.35 6.82 -5.45
CA THR A 60 1.53 7.98 -6.34
C THR A 60 2.99 8.11 -6.75
N ARG A 61 3.93 8.08 -5.79
CA ARG A 61 5.37 8.17 -6.07
C ARG A 61 5.87 7.03 -6.97
N ASN A 62 5.41 5.81 -6.74
CA ASN A 62 5.77 4.66 -7.57
C ASN A 62 5.09 4.68 -8.95
N ALA A 63 3.91 5.29 -9.08
CA ALA A 63 3.23 5.49 -10.36
C ALA A 63 3.99 6.50 -11.22
N GLU A 64 4.47 7.60 -10.63
CA GLU A 64 5.32 8.59 -11.31
C GLU A 64 6.63 7.96 -11.81
N THR A 65 7.22 7.05 -11.02
CA THR A 65 8.46 6.34 -11.40
C THR A 65 8.25 5.35 -12.57
N LYS A 66 7.03 4.85 -12.77
CA LYS A 66 6.68 3.98 -13.92
C LYS A 66 6.36 4.76 -15.20
N GLY A 67 6.40 6.09 -15.13
CA GLY A 67 6.03 7.02 -16.19
C GLY A 67 7.19 7.52 -17.04
N GLU A 68 8.42 7.00 -16.91
CA GLU A 68 9.42 7.20 -17.95
C GLU A 68 9.06 6.30 -19.14
N PRO A 69 8.51 6.85 -20.26
CA PRO A 69 8.60 6.11 -21.51
C PRO A 69 10.09 5.89 -21.75
N LYS A 70 10.50 4.64 -21.90
CA LYS A 70 11.73 4.35 -22.63
C LYS A 70 11.57 5.03 -23.99
N ALA A 71 12.17 6.20 -24.13
CA ALA A 71 12.44 6.80 -25.42
C ALA A 71 13.37 5.81 -26.12
N ASP A 72 12.79 5.01 -27.01
CA ASP A 72 13.52 4.26 -28.01
C ASP A 72 14.19 5.32 -28.90
N LEU A 73 15.50 5.48 -28.75
CA LEU A 73 16.37 6.27 -29.63
C LEU A 73 17.48 5.36 -30.15
#